data_AF-A0A2D5QL45-F1
#
_entry.id   AF-A0A2D5QL45-F1
#
_cell.length_a   1.000
_cell.length_b   1.000
_cell.length_c   1.000
_cell.angle_alpha   90.00
_cell.angle_beta   90.00
_cell.angle_gamma   90.00
#
_symmetry.space_group_name_H-M   'P 1'
#
loop_
_entity.id
_entity.type
_entity.pdbx_description
1 polymer ?
#
loop_
_entity_poly.entity_id
_entity_poly.type
_entity_poly.pdbx_seq_one_letter_code
_entity_poly.pdbx_strand_id
1 'polypeptide(L)'
;MKTKQISNKSGFWGTNNNKHFVYYFEGDEKNYFGLRSKKMRALEDDFNKNVLSVDSDPYNQVWQNVVFQAMLSTCIAVFTTMLVVYISPYNFNFLGVILLVSLIALIIMRILNAYIFKSAKQMLYQSYAGIVIFTLYLVYDFDRLKQANIAGDNSWGTAIDIAVNIYLDIINLFIELLIAMSENQ
;
A
#
# COMPACT_ATOMS: atom_id res chain seq x y z
N MET A 1 -26.08 12.43 24.47
CA MET A 1 -25.14 13.04 25.44
C MET A 1 -25.53 14.50 25.60
N LYS A 2 -25.65 14.99 26.83
CA LYS A 2 -26.08 16.37 27.12
C LYS A 2 -24.96 17.14 27.82
N THR A 3 -25.03 18.47 27.77
CA THR A 3 -24.02 19.37 28.38
C THR A 3 -24.63 20.17 29.52
N LYS A 4 -23.81 20.50 30.51
CA LYS A 4 -24.16 21.43 31.59
C LYS A 4 -22.94 22.25 31.98
N GLN A 5 -23.15 23.51 32.35
CA GLN A 5 -22.08 24.38 32.82
C GLN A 5 -21.94 24.24 34.34
N ILE A 6 -20.71 24.03 34.82
CA ILE A 6 -20.39 23.97 36.24
C ILE A 6 -19.38 25.07 36.56
N SER A 7 -19.59 25.73 37.70
CA SER A 7 -18.68 26.74 38.25
C SER A 7 -18.08 26.19 39.53
N ASN A 8 -16.75 26.20 39.63
CA ASN A 8 -16.07 25.81 40.86
C ASN A 8 -15.21 26.96 41.37
N LYS A 9 -15.30 27.24 42.67
CA LYS A 9 -14.58 28.33 43.32
C LYS A 9 -13.18 27.83 43.68
N SER A 10 -12.14 28.34 43.03
CA SER A 10 -10.76 27.92 43.33
C SER A 10 -9.95 29.07 43.91
N GLY A 11 -9.58 28.93 45.19
CA GLY A 11 -8.73 29.87 45.93
C GLY A 11 -9.30 30.22 47.31
N PHE A 12 -8.44 30.28 48.33
CA PHE A 12 -8.80 30.62 49.71
C PHE A 12 -9.51 31.99 49.82
N TRP A 13 -9.18 32.91 48.91
CA TRP A 13 -9.78 34.25 48.80
C TRP A 13 -10.82 34.39 47.69
N GLY A 14 -11.31 33.29 47.11
CA GLY A 14 -12.56 33.29 46.34
C GLY A 14 -12.63 34.17 45.08
N THR A 15 -11.52 34.73 44.62
CA THR A 15 -11.48 35.71 43.51
C THR A 15 -11.49 35.09 42.11
N ASN A 16 -11.28 33.78 41.99
CA ASN A 16 -11.20 33.11 40.69
C ASN A 16 -12.30 32.06 40.52
N ASN A 17 -13.25 32.35 39.62
CA ASN A 17 -14.45 31.55 39.39
C ASN A 17 -14.34 30.84 38.03
N ASN A 18 -13.88 29.59 38.05
CA ASN A 18 -13.57 28.84 36.84
C ASN A 18 -14.83 28.11 36.33
N LYS A 19 -15.49 28.69 35.31
CA LYS A 19 -16.63 28.09 34.63
C LYS A 19 -16.16 27.17 33.50
N HIS A 20 -16.67 25.95 33.46
CA HIS A 20 -16.39 25.02 32.36
C HIS A 20 -17.61 24.16 32.05
N PHE A 21 -17.67 23.67 30.81
CA PHE A 21 -18.72 22.74 30.38
C PHE A 21 -18.33 21.31 30.71
N VAL A 22 -19.31 20.53 31.16
CA VAL A 22 -19.20 19.08 31.38
C VAL A 22 -20.28 18.36 30.58
N TYR A 23 -20.03 17.10 30.27
CA TYR A 23 -20.93 16.25 29.50
C TYR A 23 -21.48 15.12 30.37
N TYR A 24 -22.70 14.68 30.14
CA TYR A 24 -23.31 13.56 30.86
C TYR A 24 -24.23 12.76 29.93
N PHE A 25 -24.52 11.51 30.33
CA PHE A 25 -25.45 10.65 29.62
C PHE A 25 -26.88 10.94 30.04
N GLU A 26 -27.81 10.82 29.10
CA GLU A 26 -29.22 11.06 29.36
C GLU A 26 -29.75 10.01 30.34
N GLY A 27 -30.29 10.45 31.49
CA GLY A 27 -30.68 9.58 32.60
C GLY A 27 -29.63 9.45 33.72
N ASP A 28 -28.41 9.94 33.55
CA ASP A 28 -27.35 9.91 34.57
C ASP A 28 -26.64 11.27 34.71
N GLU A 29 -27.38 12.25 35.23
CA GLU A 29 -26.91 13.64 35.37
C GLU A 29 -25.84 13.83 36.45
N LYS A 30 -25.76 12.90 37.42
CA LYS A 30 -24.81 12.98 38.53
C LYS A 30 -23.40 12.55 38.11
N ASN A 31 -23.29 11.64 37.14
CA ASN A 31 -22.02 11.18 36.61
C ASN A 31 -21.63 11.95 35.34
N TYR A 32 -21.03 13.12 35.52
CA TYR A 32 -20.56 13.95 34.42
C TYR A 32 -19.05 13.81 34.15
N PHE A 33 -18.65 14.03 32.90
CA PHE A 33 -17.29 13.99 32.40
C PHE A 33 -16.85 15.39 32.00
N GLY A 34 -15.77 15.88 32.60
CA GLY A 34 -15.08 17.07 32.12
C GLY A 34 -14.04 16.69 31.07
N LEU A 35 -13.91 17.48 30.00
CA LEU A 35 -12.91 17.29 28.93
C LEU A 35 -11.48 17.07 29.45
N ARG A 36 -11.10 17.70 30.56
CA ARG A 36 -9.77 17.56 31.20
C ARG A 36 -9.78 16.77 32.53
N SER A 37 -10.90 16.11 32.83
CA SER A 37 -11.07 15.37 34.09
C SER A 37 -10.20 14.11 34.13
N LYS A 38 -9.88 13.64 35.35
CA LYS A 38 -9.14 12.38 35.52
C LYS A 38 -9.91 11.17 34.93
N LYS A 39 -11.24 11.18 35.03
CA LYS A 39 -12.11 10.13 34.50
C LYS A 39 -12.07 10.09 32.97
N MET A 40 -12.03 11.25 32.30
CA MET A 40 -11.88 11.32 30.84
C MET A 40 -10.50 10.83 30.40
N ARG A 41 -9.44 11.23 31.10
CA ARG A 41 -8.09 10.70 30.85
C ARG A 41 -8.01 9.19 31.04
N ALA A 42 -8.59 8.65 32.11
CA ALA A 42 -8.64 7.22 32.32
C ALA A 42 -9.45 6.48 31.24
N LEU A 43 -10.51 7.10 30.72
CA LEU A 43 -11.29 6.55 29.60
C LEU A 43 -10.50 6.59 28.28
N GLU A 44 -9.77 7.68 28.03
CA GLU A 44 -8.87 7.82 26.88
C GLU A 44 -7.72 6.80 26.96
N ASP A 45 -7.10 6.65 28.13
CA ASP A 45 -6.05 5.67 28.38
C ASP A 45 -6.57 4.24 28.19
N ASP A 46 -7.77 3.93 28.69
CA ASP A 46 -8.42 2.62 28.52
C ASP A 46 -8.79 2.34 27.05
N PHE A 47 -9.33 3.33 26.35
CA PHE A 47 -9.63 3.23 24.93
C PHE A 47 -8.36 3.04 24.10
N ASN A 48 -7.32 3.82 24.34
CA ASN A 48 -6.03 3.67 23.67
C ASN A 48 -5.41 2.30 23.96
N LYS A 49 -5.52 1.82 25.21
CA LYS A 49 -4.98 0.54 25.64
C LYS A 49 -5.79 -0.68 25.20
N ASN A 50 -7.10 -0.57 24.94
CA ASN A 50 -7.94 -1.73 24.63
C ASN A 50 -8.48 -1.72 23.19
N VAL A 51 -8.57 -0.55 22.56
CA VAL A 51 -9.14 -0.39 21.21
C VAL A 51 -8.05 -0.05 20.20
N LEU A 52 -7.15 0.90 20.51
CA LEU A 52 -6.04 1.24 19.61
C LEU A 52 -4.82 0.32 19.76
N SER A 53 -4.66 -0.35 20.90
CA SER A 53 -3.59 -1.34 21.08
C SER A 53 -3.82 -2.63 20.29
N VAL A 54 -5.02 -2.87 19.77
CA VAL A 54 -5.29 -3.99 18.86
C VAL A 54 -4.49 -3.86 17.55
N ASP A 55 -4.09 -2.63 17.16
CA ASP A 55 -3.15 -2.38 16.06
C ASP A 55 -1.67 -2.59 16.43
N SER A 56 -1.36 -3.02 17.67
CA SER A 56 0.00 -3.33 18.11
C SER A 56 0.37 -4.81 17.98
N ASP A 57 -0.39 -5.60 17.23
CA ASP A 57 0.05 -6.94 16.83
C ASP A 57 1.30 -6.80 15.92
N PRO A 58 2.47 -7.33 16.33
CA PRO A 58 3.68 -7.27 15.52
C PRO A 58 3.48 -7.82 14.11
N TYR A 59 2.62 -8.83 13.93
CA TYR A 59 2.32 -9.37 12.61
C TYR A 59 1.62 -8.33 11.72
N ASN A 60 0.59 -7.65 12.23
CA ASN A 60 -0.17 -6.67 11.45
C ASN A 60 0.76 -5.56 10.91
N GLN A 61 1.64 -5.05 11.75
CA GLN A 61 2.59 -4.00 11.36
C GLN A 61 3.61 -4.49 10.32
N VAL A 62 4.13 -5.71 10.48
CA VAL A 62 5.08 -6.31 9.55
C VAL A 62 4.44 -6.52 8.17
N TRP A 63 3.26 -7.14 8.11
CA TRP A 63 2.54 -7.36 6.85
C TRP A 63 2.14 -6.05 6.17
N GLN A 64 1.65 -5.07 6.93
CA GLN A 64 1.31 -3.74 6.40
C GLN A 64 2.54 -3.05 5.80
N ASN A 65 3.69 -3.13 6.47
CA ASN A 65 4.94 -2.55 5.98
C ASN A 65 5.40 -3.20 4.67
N VAL A 66 5.34 -4.53 4.56
CA VAL A 66 5.71 -5.24 3.32
C VAL A 66 4.83 -4.83 2.15
N VAL A 67 3.51 -4.86 2.34
CA VAL A 67 2.54 -4.50 1.29
C VAL A 67 2.76 -3.06 0.85
N PHE A 68 2.92 -2.14 1.80
CA PHE A 68 3.17 -0.73 1.49
C PHE A 68 4.48 -0.52 0.74
N GLN A 69 5.57 -1.17 1.17
CA GLN A 69 6.85 -1.09 0.49
C GLN A 69 6.78 -1.67 -0.93
N ALA A 70 6.16 -2.83 -1.12
CA ALA A 70 5.99 -3.44 -2.44
C ALA A 70 5.17 -2.54 -3.38
N MET A 71 4.11 -1.90 -2.85
CA MET A 71 3.30 -0.94 -3.61
C MET A 71 4.12 0.29 -4.03
N LEU A 72 4.88 0.87 -3.10
CA LEU A 72 5.76 2.00 -3.40
C LEU A 72 6.84 1.64 -4.42
N SER A 73 7.50 0.49 -4.26
CA SER A 73 8.50 -0.01 -5.20
C SER A 73 7.92 -0.22 -6.59
N THR A 74 6.71 -0.79 -6.68
CA THR A 74 6.00 -0.96 -7.96
C THR A 74 5.70 0.39 -8.59
N CYS A 75 5.18 1.35 -7.82
CA CYS A 75 4.91 2.71 -8.29
C CYS A 75 6.17 3.38 -8.85
N ILE A 76 7.28 3.33 -8.09
CA ILE A 76 8.57 3.87 -8.52
C ILE A 76 9.05 3.19 -9.81
N ALA A 77 8.95 1.85 -9.90
CA ALA A 77 9.35 1.11 -11.09
C ALA A 77 8.51 1.51 -12.33
N VAL A 78 7.20 1.65 -12.19
CA VAL A 78 6.29 2.08 -13.28
C VAL A 78 6.65 3.49 -13.76
N PHE A 79 6.78 4.46 -12.86
CA PHE A 79 7.13 5.82 -13.26
C PHE A 79 8.55 5.92 -13.83
N THR A 80 9.48 5.13 -13.29
CA THR A 80 10.86 5.11 -13.77
C THR A 80 10.95 4.51 -15.17
N THR A 81 10.31 3.36 -15.41
CA THR A 81 10.28 2.72 -16.75
C THR A 81 9.58 3.61 -17.77
N MET A 82 8.45 4.23 -17.41
CA MET A 82 7.78 5.22 -18.25
C MET A 82 8.70 6.39 -18.61
N LEU A 83 9.39 6.97 -17.63
CA LEU A 83 10.32 8.08 -17.85
C LEU A 83 11.48 7.66 -18.76
N VAL A 84 12.09 6.50 -18.51
CA VAL A 84 13.19 5.95 -19.32
C VAL A 84 12.78 5.81 -20.77
N VAL A 85 11.60 5.24 -21.04
CA VAL A 85 11.09 5.08 -22.41
C VAL A 85 10.80 6.43 -23.07
N TYR A 86 10.19 7.36 -22.32
CA TYR A 86 9.84 8.67 -22.85
C TYR A 86 11.08 9.43 -23.34
N ILE A 87 12.16 9.45 -22.53
CA ILE A 87 13.40 10.16 -22.88
C ILE A 87 14.31 9.36 -23.84
N SER A 88 14.13 8.03 -23.93
CA SER A 88 14.98 7.19 -24.76
C SER A 88 14.73 7.42 -26.25
N PRO A 89 15.78 7.58 -27.08
CA PRO A 89 15.65 7.61 -28.53
C PRO A 89 15.55 6.20 -29.14
N TYR A 90 15.84 5.16 -28.35
CA TYR A 90 15.88 3.77 -28.82
C TYR A 90 14.49 3.15 -28.86
N ASN A 91 14.28 2.26 -29.85
CA ASN A 91 13.10 1.42 -29.96
C ASN A 91 13.33 0.09 -29.23
N PHE A 92 12.38 -0.32 -28.40
CA PHE A 92 12.47 -1.49 -27.54
C PHE A 92 11.73 -2.72 -28.10
N ASN A 93 11.25 -2.67 -29.36
CA ASN A 93 10.51 -3.78 -29.99
C ASN A 93 11.29 -5.11 -30.01
N PHE A 94 12.64 -5.06 -30.02
CA PHE A 94 13.48 -6.25 -29.99
C PHE A 94 13.28 -7.10 -28.72
N LEU A 95 12.79 -6.51 -27.63
CA LEU A 95 12.51 -7.25 -26.40
C LEU A 95 11.34 -8.23 -26.54
N GLY A 96 10.40 -8.03 -27.47
CA GLY A 96 9.15 -8.80 -27.49
C GLY A 96 9.35 -10.32 -27.51
N VAL A 97 10.21 -10.84 -28.40
CA VAL A 97 10.48 -12.29 -28.49
C VAL A 97 11.26 -12.80 -27.28
N ILE A 98 12.23 -12.01 -26.79
CA ILE A 98 13.05 -12.37 -25.61
C ILE A 98 12.18 -12.49 -24.37
N LEU A 99 11.27 -11.52 -24.18
CA LEU A 99 10.34 -11.47 -23.07
C LEU A 99 9.33 -12.61 -23.13
N LEU A 100 8.79 -12.92 -24.31
CA LEU A 100 7.87 -14.06 -24.49
C LEU A 100 8.52 -15.38 -24.07
N VAL A 101 9.74 -15.65 -24.52
CA VAL A 101 10.47 -16.86 -24.14
C VAL A 101 10.78 -16.89 -22.65
N SER A 102 11.18 -15.74 -22.08
CA SER A 102 11.47 -15.61 -20.64
C SER A 102 10.22 -15.84 -19.79
N LEU A 103 9.07 -15.32 -20.20
CA LEU A 103 7.79 -15.51 -19.52
C LEU A 103 7.38 -16.99 -19.54
N ILE A 104 7.48 -17.65 -20.68
CA ILE A 104 7.19 -19.08 -20.80
C ILE A 104 8.11 -19.89 -19.88
N ALA A 105 9.41 -19.59 -19.89
CA ALA A 105 10.37 -20.25 -19.01
C ALA A 105 10.05 -20.03 -17.53
N LEU A 106 9.66 -18.80 -17.14
CA LEU A 106 9.25 -18.48 -15.78
C LEU A 106 8.00 -19.28 -15.37
N ILE A 107 6.98 -19.36 -16.22
CA ILE A 107 5.75 -20.13 -15.98
C ILE A 107 6.07 -21.61 -15.80
N ILE A 108 6.88 -22.20 -16.68
CA ILE A 108 7.30 -23.60 -16.56
C ILE A 108 8.02 -23.83 -15.23
N MET A 109 8.95 -22.94 -14.86
CA MET A 109 9.69 -23.03 -13.60
C MET A 109 8.79 -22.89 -12.37
N ARG A 110 7.75 -22.03 -12.43
CA ARG A 110 6.74 -21.89 -11.37
C ARG A 110 5.93 -23.17 -11.19
N ILE A 111 5.49 -23.79 -12.30
CA ILE A 111 4.76 -25.06 -12.28
C ILE A 111 5.65 -26.18 -11.71
N LEU A 112 6.89 -26.30 -12.17
CA LEU A 112 7.83 -27.29 -11.64
C LEU A 112 8.09 -27.10 -10.15
N ASN A 113 8.23 -25.85 -9.68
CA ASN A 113 8.41 -25.60 -8.25
C ASN A 113 7.15 -25.94 -7.44
N ALA A 114 5.94 -25.68 -7.96
CA ALA A 114 4.70 -26.01 -7.27
C ALA A 114 4.50 -27.53 -7.06
N TYR A 115 4.80 -28.34 -8.08
CA TYR A 115 4.53 -29.78 -8.04
C TYR A 115 5.72 -30.65 -7.62
N ILE A 116 6.93 -30.27 -8.03
CA ILE A 116 8.13 -31.13 -7.89
C ILE A 116 9.03 -30.64 -6.75
N PHE A 117 9.55 -29.42 -6.85
CA PHE A 117 10.60 -28.96 -5.93
C PHE A 117 10.06 -28.50 -4.57
N LYS A 118 8.90 -27.84 -4.55
CA LYS A 118 8.23 -27.29 -3.35
C LYS A 118 9.18 -26.49 -2.47
N SER A 119 10.07 -25.70 -3.08
CA SER A 119 11.15 -25.00 -2.38
C SER A 119 10.87 -23.50 -2.29
N ALA A 120 10.90 -22.98 -1.05
CA ALA A 120 10.77 -21.54 -0.77
C ALA A 120 11.94 -20.73 -1.37
N LYS A 121 13.18 -21.25 -1.28
CA LYS A 121 14.35 -20.60 -1.89
C LYS A 121 14.23 -20.49 -3.40
N GLN A 122 13.72 -21.54 -4.05
CA GLN A 122 13.51 -21.52 -5.50
C GLN A 122 12.41 -20.54 -5.90
N MET A 123 11.36 -20.40 -5.07
CA MET A 123 10.33 -19.38 -5.24
C MET A 123 10.91 -17.96 -5.13
N LEU A 124 11.81 -17.71 -4.18
CA LEU A 124 12.51 -16.41 -4.06
C LEU A 124 13.31 -16.08 -5.32
N TYR A 125 14.16 -17.00 -5.80
CA TYR A 125 14.96 -16.76 -7.01
C TYR A 125 14.10 -16.54 -8.25
N GLN A 126 13.01 -17.28 -8.39
CA GLN A 126 12.02 -17.06 -9.45
C GLN A 126 11.38 -15.67 -9.35
N SER A 127 11.18 -15.16 -8.14
CA SER A 127 10.57 -13.85 -7.94
C SER A 127 11.52 -12.72 -8.33
N TYR A 128 12.82 -12.84 -8.05
CA TYR A 128 13.81 -11.91 -8.60
C TYR A 128 13.87 -11.92 -10.13
N ALA A 129 13.80 -13.10 -10.75
CA ALA A 129 13.72 -13.20 -12.20
C ALA A 129 12.43 -12.56 -12.74
N GLY A 130 11.29 -12.80 -12.07
CA GLY A 130 10.00 -12.19 -12.38
C GLY A 130 10.05 -10.67 -12.32
N ILE A 131 10.62 -10.08 -11.26
CA ILE A 131 10.80 -8.63 -11.12
C ILE A 131 11.50 -8.04 -12.35
N VAL A 132 12.61 -8.65 -12.79
CA VAL A 132 13.35 -8.20 -13.97
C VAL A 132 12.51 -8.33 -15.24
N ILE A 133 11.86 -9.47 -15.44
CA ILE A 133 11.05 -9.75 -16.64
C ILE A 133 9.90 -8.75 -16.75
N PHE A 134 9.10 -8.55 -15.69
CA PHE A 134 7.95 -7.63 -15.73
C PHE A 134 8.36 -6.16 -15.80
N THR A 135 9.51 -5.79 -15.20
CA THR A 135 10.08 -4.45 -15.39
C THR A 135 10.46 -4.21 -16.85
N LEU A 136 11.02 -5.21 -17.54
CA LEU A 136 11.34 -5.10 -18.97
C LEU A 136 10.10 -5.14 -19.86
N TYR A 137 9.05 -5.87 -19.48
CA TYR A 137 7.75 -5.79 -20.14
C TYR A 137 7.14 -4.39 -20.03
N LEU A 138 7.20 -3.73 -18.87
CA LEU A 138 6.79 -2.33 -18.75
C LEU A 138 7.55 -1.41 -19.72
N VAL A 139 8.87 -1.59 -19.87
CA VAL A 139 9.65 -0.83 -20.86
C VAL A 139 9.14 -1.10 -22.27
N TYR A 140 8.88 -2.35 -22.61
CA TYR A 140 8.36 -2.75 -23.92
C TYR A 140 6.97 -2.15 -24.20
N ASP A 141 6.03 -2.24 -23.26
CA ASP A 141 4.66 -1.77 -23.47
C ASP A 141 4.53 -0.24 -23.41
N PHE A 142 5.34 0.45 -22.61
CA PHE A 142 5.44 1.90 -22.72
C PHE A 142 6.04 2.35 -24.04
N ASP A 143 6.98 1.58 -24.62
CA ASP A 143 7.53 1.91 -25.93
C ASP A 143 6.49 1.70 -27.04
N ARG A 144 5.66 0.65 -26.93
CA ARG A 144 4.49 0.46 -27.79
C ARG A 144 3.49 1.61 -27.67
N LEU A 145 3.20 2.06 -26.44
CA LEU A 145 2.34 3.23 -26.19
C LEU A 145 2.89 4.49 -26.85
N LYS A 146 4.19 4.74 -26.68
CA LYS A 146 4.89 5.87 -27.30
C LYS A 146 4.81 5.80 -28.83
N GLN A 147 5.07 4.63 -29.42
CA GLN A 147 5.01 4.42 -30.86
C GLN A 147 3.59 4.62 -31.42
N ALA A 148 2.57 4.09 -30.75
CA ALA A 148 1.16 4.29 -31.13
C ALA A 148 0.77 5.78 -31.11
N ASN A 149 1.20 6.51 -30.07
CA ASN A 149 0.97 7.95 -29.96
C ASN A 149 1.69 8.74 -31.07
N ILE A 150 2.95 8.40 -31.39
CA ILE A 150 3.71 9.03 -32.48
C ILE A 150 3.05 8.75 -33.84
N ALA A 151 2.51 7.55 -34.04
CA ALA A 151 1.78 7.19 -35.25
C ALA A 151 0.40 7.85 -35.37
N GLY A 152 -0.08 8.53 -34.32
CA GLY A 152 -1.42 9.11 -34.25
C GLY A 152 -2.54 8.08 -34.18
N ASP A 153 -2.23 6.86 -33.70
CA ASP A 153 -3.24 5.81 -33.53
C ASP A 153 -4.08 6.08 -32.28
N ASN A 154 -5.29 6.57 -32.51
CA ASN A 154 -6.29 6.84 -31.48
C ASN A 154 -7.39 5.76 -31.44
N SER A 155 -7.12 4.58 -31.98
CA SER A 155 -8.08 3.47 -31.97
C SER A 155 -8.35 3.00 -30.54
N TRP A 156 -9.62 2.87 -30.20
CA TRP A 156 -10.06 2.26 -28.94
C TRP A 156 -9.48 0.85 -28.75
N GLY A 157 -9.35 0.08 -29.83
CA GLY A 157 -8.79 -1.27 -29.77
C GLY A 157 -7.33 -1.28 -29.33
N THR A 158 -6.50 -0.42 -29.93
CA THR A 158 -5.09 -0.26 -29.58
C THR A 158 -4.92 0.24 -28.15
N ALA A 159 -5.73 1.22 -27.74
CA ALA A 159 -5.69 1.77 -26.39
C ALA A 159 -6.01 0.70 -25.33
N ILE A 160 -7.04 -0.12 -25.55
CA ILE A 160 -7.42 -1.20 -24.64
C ILE A 160 -6.32 -2.27 -24.61
N ASP A 161 -5.80 -2.70 -25.75
CA ASP A 161 -4.76 -3.72 -25.83
C ASP A 161 -3.51 -3.32 -25.04
N ILE A 162 -3.01 -2.10 -25.25
CA ILE A 162 -1.82 -1.61 -24.54
C ILE A 162 -2.12 -1.45 -23.04
N ALA A 163 -3.27 -0.90 -22.66
CA ALA A 163 -3.63 -0.71 -21.26
C ALA A 163 -3.75 -2.04 -20.48
N VAL A 164 -4.31 -3.08 -21.11
CA VAL A 164 -4.42 -4.41 -20.49
C VAL A 164 -3.04 -5.03 -20.29
N ASN A 165 -2.13 -4.93 -21.26
CA ASN A 165 -0.77 -5.44 -21.13
C ASN A 165 -0.02 -4.74 -19.98
N ILE A 166 -0.03 -3.40 -19.97
CA ILE A 166 0.57 -2.60 -18.87
C ILE A 166 -0.03 -3.00 -17.52
N TYR A 167 -1.34 -3.15 -17.43
CA TYR A 167 -2.01 -3.57 -16.19
C TYR A 167 -1.51 -4.94 -15.69
N LEU A 168 -1.39 -5.92 -16.60
CA LEU A 168 -0.88 -7.24 -16.26
C LEU A 168 0.56 -7.19 -15.77
N ASP A 169 1.42 -6.38 -16.38
CA ASP A 169 2.81 -6.23 -15.95
C ASP A 169 2.93 -5.57 -14.59
N ILE A 170 2.13 -4.52 -14.32
CA ILE A 170 2.10 -3.85 -13.02
C ILE A 170 1.69 -4.83 -11.92
N ILE A 171 0.62 -5.61 -12.12
CA ILE A 171 0.15 -6.57 -11.12
C ILE A 171 1.16 -7.68 -10.91
N ASN A 172 1.72 -8.24 -11.98
CA ASN A 172 2.71 -9.29 -11.85
C ASN A 172 3.98 -8.77 -11.14
N LEU A 173 4.47 -7.59 -11.50
CA LEU A 173 5.59 -6.95 -10.81
C LEU A 173 5.28 -6.73 -9.32
N PHE A 174 4.08 -6.27 -8.98
CA PHE A 174 3.67 -6.08 -7.60
C PHE A 174 3.68 -7.40 -6.81
N ILE A 175 3.13 -8.47 -7.37
CA ILE A 175 3.14 -9.80 -6.73
C ILE A 175 4.57 -10.30 -6.54
N GLU A 176 5.44 -10.13 -7.53
CA GLU A 176 6.83 -10.59 -7.44
C GLU A 176 7.65 -9.81 -6.41
N LEU A 177 7.44 -8.49 -6.33
CA LEU A 177 8.01 -7.66 -5.26
C LEU A 177 7.47 -8.06 -3.89
N LEU A 178 6.17 -8.32 -3.79
CA LEU A 178 5.55 -8.74 -2.54
C LEU A 178 6.16 -10.06 -2.03
N ILE A 179 6.34 -11.04 -2.90
CA ILE A 179 6.96 -12.33 -2.56
C ILE A 179 8.42 -12.11 -2.14
N ALA A 180 9.18 -11.34 -2.91
CA ALA A 180 10.59 -11.08 -2.60
C ALA A 180 10.77 -10.35 -1.26
N MET A 181 9.88 -9.43 -0.91
CA MET A 181 9.95 -8.68 0.34
C MET A 181 9.42 -9.46 1.54
N SER A 182 8.42 -10.33 1.33
CA SER A 182 7.87 -11.22 2.35
C SER A 182 8.88 -12.25 2.86
N GLU A 183 9.79 -12.71 2.01
CA GLU A 183 10.77 -13.75 2.37
C GLU A 183 12.09 -13.17 2.93
N ASN A 184 12.31 -11.86 2.79
CA ASN A 184 13.51 -11.16 3.28
C ASN A 184 13.35 -10.56 4.69
N GLN A 185 12.27 -10.89 5.40
CA GLN A 185 11.99 -10.47 6.78
C GLN A 185 12.14 -11.63 7.76
#